data_AF-A0A3C1KZN4-F1
#
_entry.id   AF-A0A3C1KZN4-F1
#
_cell.length_a   1.000
_cell.length_b   1.000
_cell.length_c   1.000
_cell.angle_alpha   90.00
_cell.angle_beta   90.00
_cell.angle_gamma   90.00
#
_symmetry.space_group_name_H-M   'P 1'
#
loop_
_entity.id
_entity.type
_entity.pdbx_description
1 polymer ?
#
loop_
_entity_poly.entity_id
_entity_poly.type
_entity_poly.pdbx_seq_one_letter_code
_entity_poly.pdbx_strand_id
1 'polypeptide(L)'
;MIAYEGRQFSAALLALSLLCACASNSSAPAPITDTTTLQSNARVDVGVETTLDDAISDSDSSSSDTVQADSSSVRATDDVVDCTKSATVTTAWGTITGACGALASELASTQPTFLVSEYNFSDACAFDPSGLASGPNKRYEGDNAGGSSLCSEVMSMQLLADCDEASIYKTEKQIAYTSCQGAITDYIAEIDDQLVGVSVTRAYKGPSIDVYSVQDATDLLEKKLAGVNESSSKVKPSDKWLKQVLHIWTLRKDWVPLLKVAWQNLDAKLRGDTIVWVTVEQHPDGQTPWIVPDQCGLK
;
A
#
# COMPACT_ATOMS: atom_id res chain seq x y z
N MET A 1 -17.74 44.85 -52.83
CA MET A 1 -17.54 43.37 -52.84
C MET A 1 -16.08 43.16 -52.47
N ILE A 2 -15.85 42.55 -51.32
CA ILE A 2 -14.64 42.71 -50.48
C ILE A 2 -13.46 41.89 -51.05
N ALA A 3 -12.27 42.52 -51.05
CA ALA A 3 -11.01 41.99 -51.54
C ALA A 3 -10.40 40.93 -50.61
N TYR A 4 -9.81 39.89 -51.21
CA TYR A 4 -8.99 38.88 -50.55
C TYR A 4 -7.52 39.35 -50.58
N GLU A 5 -6.94 39.67 -49.43
CA GLU A 5 -5.49 39.82 -49.25
C GLU A 5 -4.98 38.77 -48.26
N GLY A 6 -3.93 38.06 -48.68
CA GLY A 6 -3.27 37.05 -47.87
C GLY A 6 -2.34 37.64 -46.83
N ARG A 7 -2.01 36.83 -45.83
CA ARG A 7 -0.80 37.01 -45.02
C ARG A 7 -0.31 35.65 -44.54
N GLN A 8 0.88 35.30 -45.02
CA GLN A 8 1.72 34.26 -44.45
C GLN A 8 2.26 34.71 -43.09
N PHE A 9 2.25 33.83 -42.11
CA PHE A 9 3.17 33.88 -40.98
C PHE A 9 3.65 32.46 -40.68
N SER A 10 4.88 32.20 -41.09
CA SER A 10 5.72 31.14 -40.52
C SER A 10 6.23 31.62 -39.17
N ALA A 11 6.03 30.83 -38.11
CA ALA A 11 6.86 30.88 -36.93
C ALA A 11 7.07 29.43 -36.46
N ALA A 12 8.30 28.96 -36.69
CA ALA A 12 8.80 27.69 -36.24
C ALA A 12 8.86 27.67 -34.70
N LEU A 13 8.27 26.67 -34.07
CA LEU A 13 8.61 26.29 -32.70
C LEU A 13 9.31 24.94 -32.74
N LEU A 14 10.60 25.00 -32.46
CA LEU A 14 11.51 23.87 -32.36
C LEU A 14 11.13 23.06 -31.11
N ALA A 15 10.41 21.95 -31.28
CA ALA A 15 10.22 20.99 -30.19
C ALA A 15 11.51 20.17 -30.04
N LEU A 16 12.34 20.54 -29.07
CA LEU A 16 13.48 19.76 -28.64
C LEU A 16 12.98 18.56 -27.83
N SER A 17 12.62 17.49 -28.52
CA SER A 17 12.34 16.19 -27.94
C SER A 17 13.65 15.56 -27.43
N LEU A 18 13.90 15.68 -26.12
CA LEU A 18 14.92 14.90 -25.43
C LEU A 18 14.42 13.44 -25.34
N LEU A 19 14.74 12.65 -26.36
CA LEU A 19 14.69 11.19 -26.29
C LEU A 19 15.83 10.71 -25.39
N CYS A 20 15.48 10.21 -24.20
CA CYS A 20 16.42 9.44 -23.38
C CYS A 20 16.53 8.03 -23.98
N ALA A 21 17.39 7.88 -24.99
CA ALA A 21 17.73 6.59 -25.58
C ALA A 21 18.65 5.82 -24.62
N CYS A 22 18.10 4.85 -23.88
CA CYS A 22 18.90 3.87 -23.16
C CYS A 22 19.46 2.86 -24.17
N ALA A 23 20.72 3.04 -24.56
CA ALA A 23 21.49 2.05 -25.29
C ALA A 23 21.78 0.86 -24.35
N SER A 24 21.16 -0.28 -24.61
CA SER A 24 21.50 -1.57 -24.02
C SER A 24 22.73 -2.13 -24.74
N ASN A 25 23.89 -2.07 -24.07
CA ASN A 25 25.07 -2.85 -24.47
C ASN A 25 24.81 -4.32 -24.16
N SER A 26 24.43 -5.10 -25.18
CA SER A 26 24.43 -6.55 -25.15
C SER A 26 25.87 -7.07 -25.22
N SER A 27 26.45 -7.43 -24.08
CA SER A 27 27.59 -8.34 -24.00
C SER A 27 27.08 -9.77 -23.86
N ALA A 28 27.35 -10.59 -24.87
CA ALA A 28 27.02 -12.01 -24.92
C ALA A 28 27.73 -12.80 -23.80
N PRO A 29 27.06 -13.75 -23.13
CA PRO A 29 27.74 -14.70 -22.26
C PRO A 29 28.37 -15.83 -23.09
N ALA A 30 29.62 -16.16 -22.74
CA ALA A 30 30.40 -17.28 -23.26
C ALA A 30 29.81 -18.65 -22.83
N PRO A 31 30.10 -19.74 -23.57
CA PRO A 31 29.52 -21.04 -23.32
C PRO A 31 30.09 -21.69 -22.05
N ILE A 32 29.19 -22.30 -21.28
CA ILE A 32 29.50 -23.08 -20.08
C ILE A 32 29.90 -24.48 -20.53
N THR A 33 31.14 -24.87 -20.28
CA THR A 33 31.63 -26.24 -20.46
C THR A 33 31.37 -27.04 -19.19
N ASP A 34 30.54 -28.06 -19.33
CA ASP A 34 30.30 -29.10 -18.33
C ASP A 34 31.53 -30.01 -18.22
N THR A 35 32.08 -30.21 -17.02
CA THR A 35 32.95 -31.37 -16.73
C THR A 35 32.84 -31.74 -15.25
N THR A 36 32.21 -32.89 -15.03
CA THR A 36 32.23 -33.78 -13.87
C THR A 36 33.55 -33.87 -13.11
N THR A 37 33.50 -33.94 -11.77
CA THR A 37 34.13 -35.05 -11.02
C THR A 37 33.65 -35.13 -9.56
N LEU A 38 33.26 -36.35 -9.17
CA LEU A 38 33.05 -36.81 -7.80
C LEU A 38 34.37 -36.80 -7.02
N GLN A 39 34.35 -36.47 -5.72
CA GLN A 39 35.00 -37.29 -4.69
C GLN A 39 34.74 -36.81 -3.25
N SER A 40 34.17 -37.75 -2.50
CA SER A 40 34.35 -38.07 -1.08
C SER A 40 35.43 -37.32 -0.27
N ASN A 41 35.08 -36.84 0.93
CA ASN A 41 35.51 -37.47 2.20
C ASN A 41 35.13 -36.62 3.43
N ALA A 42 34.59 -37.34 4.42
CA ALA A 42 34.64 -37.18 5.88
C ALA A 42 35.30 -35.93 6.50
N ARG A 43 34.64 -35.37 7.53
CA ARG A 43 35.13 -35.47 8.91
C ARG A 43 34.05 -35.09 9.93
N VAL A 44 33.93 -35.98 10.91
CA VAL A 44 33.36 -35.77 12.23
C VAL A 44 34.18 -34.71 12.95
N ASP A 45 33.53 -33.75 13.61
CA ASP A 45 34.12 -33.17 14.82
C ASP A 45 33.03 -32.89 15.86
N VAL A 46 33.19 -33.57 16.98
CA VAL A 46 32.39 -33.49 18.21
C VAL A 46 33.19 -32.58 19.13
N GLY A 47 32.68 -31.36 19.35
CA GLY A 47 33.24 -30.41 20.32
C GLY A 47 32.27 -30.21 21.47
N VAL A 48 32.34 -31.11 22.45
CA VAL A 48 31.85 -30.87 23.82
C VAL A 48 32.85 -29.93 24.48
N GLU A 49 32.41 -28.78 24.97
CA GLU A 49 32.98 -28.17 26.18
C GLU A 49 31.86 -27.67 27.09
N THR A 50 31.78 -28.36 28.21
CA THR A 50 31.08 -27.98 29.43
C THR A 50 31.99 -27.08 30.27
N THR A 51 31.50 -25.94 30.73
CA THR A 51 31.84 -25.44 32.07
C THR A 51 30.63 -24.74 32.68
N LEU A 52 30.27 -25.26 33.86
CA LEU A 52 29.34 -24.75 34.84
C LEU A 52 29.83 -23.40 35.41
N ASP A 53 28.92 -22.55 35.87
CA ASP A 53 28.83 -22.18 37.31
C ASP A 53 27.79 -21.07 37.54
N ASP A 54 26.78 -21.41 38.35
CA ASP A 54 26.20 -20.69 39.47
C ASP A 54 25.85 -19.18 39.39
N ALA A 55 24.55 -18.88 39.54
CA ALA A 55 24.05 -18.11 40.68
C ALA A 55 22.50 -18.10 40.71
N ILE A 56 21.95 -18.90 41.62
CA ILE A 56 20.58 -18.80 42.12
C ILE A 56 20.53 -17.63 43.10
N SER A 57 19.58 -16.71 42.93
CA SER A 57 19.18 -15.80 43.99
C SER A 57 17.66 -15.63 43.96
N ASP A 58 17.01 -16.45 44.77
CA ASP A 58 15.64 -16.24 45.23
C ASP A 58 15.61 -15.05 46.20
N SER A 59 14.64 -14.17 46.02
CA SER A 59 14.29 -13.14 47.01
C SER A 59 12.78 -12.98 47.04
N ASP A 60 12.14 -13.86 47.79
CA ASP A 60 10.78 -13.66 48.30
C ASP A 60 10.80 -12.52 49.33
N SER A 61 9.96 -11.51 49.11
CA SER A 61 9.56 -10.57 50.16
C SER A 61 8.10 -10.19 49.92
N SER A 62 7.22 -10.93 50.57
CA SER A 62 5.83 -10.58 50.79
C SER A 62 5.75 -9.49 51.88
N SER A 63 5.19 -8.33 51.55
CA SER A 63 4.63 -7.41 52.54
C SER A 63 3.32 -6.84 52.02
N SER A 64 2.26 -7.36 52.61
CA SER A 64 0.89 -6.89 52.52
C SER A 64 0.74 -5.61 53.34
N ASP A 65 0.42 -4.49 52.68
CA ASP A 65 -0.01 -3.27 53.34
C ASP A 65 -1.30 -2.77 52.69
N THR A 66 -2.41 -3.00 53.39
CA THR A 66 -3.76 -2.55 53.06
C THR A 66 -3.92 -1.09 53.44
N VAL A 67 -3.88 -0.20 52.45
CA VAL A 67 -4.31 1.20 52.61
C VAL A 67 -5.66 1.42 51.92
N GLN A 68 -6.59 1.78 52.77
CA GLN A 68 -7.99 2.12 52.54
C GLN A 68 -8.06 3.46 51.77
N ALA A 69 -8.64 3.44 50.57
CA ALA A 69 -8.87 4.64 49.77
C ALA A 69 -10.37 4.93 49.61
N ASP A 70 -10.67 6.19 49.88
CA ASP A 70 -11.96 6.83 50.06
C ASP A 70 -12.78 6.85 48.74
N SER A 71 -14.07 6.52 48.84
CA SER A 71 -14.98 6.46 47.70
C SER A 71 -15.67 7.82 47.52
N SER A 72 -15.08 8.69 46.70
CA SER A 72 -15.75 9.90 46.22
C SER A 72 -16.28 9.65 44.81
N SER A 73 -17.61 9.57 44.70
CA SER A 73 -18.34 9.38 43.45
C SER A 73 -18.19 10.60 42.54
N VAL A 74 -17.30 10.51 41.54
CA VAL A 74 -17.23 11.46 40.44
C VAL A 74 -18.22 11.01 39.37
N ARG A 75 -19.12 11.92 38.99
CA ARG A 75 -20.13 11.75 37.94
C ARG A 75 -19.43 11.52 36.60
N ALA A 76 -19.65 10.35 36.01
CA ALA A 76 -19.33 10.10 34.61
C ALA A 76 -20.35 10.83 33.74
N THR A 77 -19.91 11.91 33.09
CA THR A 77 -20.51 12.38 31.84
C THR A 77 -19.58 11.87 30.74
N ASP A 78 -19.78 10.61 30.35
CA ASP A 78 -19.09 10.00 29.23
C ASP A 78 -20.08 9.90 28.07
N ASP A 79 -20.37 11.05 27.47
CA ASP A 79 -20.96 11.16 26.13
C ASP A 79 -19.84 11.62 25.19
N VAL A 80 -18.82 10.78 25.00
CA VAL A 80 -17.98 10.86 23.80
C VAL A 80 -18.62 9.96 22.76
N VAL A 81 -19.62 10.52 22.09
CA VAL A 81 -20.16 9.98 20.85
C VAL A 81 -19.10 10.22 19.77
N ASP A 82 -18.18 9.28 19.60
CA ASP A 82 -17.34 9.20 18.39
C ASP A 82 -18.20 8.61 17.25
N CYS A 83 -19.02 9.47 16.66
CA CYS A 83 -19.74 9.20 15.42
C CYS A 83 -18.84 9.52 14.22
N THR A 84 -17.76 8.77 14.05
CA THR A 84 -17.27 8.52 12.69
C THR A 84 -18.34 7.68 12.00
N LYS A 85 -19.09 8.35 11.11
CA LYS A 85 -20.15 7.77 10.29
C LYS A 85 -19.52 6.60 9.51
N SER A 86 -19.66 5.38 10.00
CA SER A 86 -19.25 4.21 9.22
C SER A 86 -20.28 4.02 8.12
N ALA A 87 -20.01 4.66 6.97
CA ALA A 87 -20.85 4.54 5.79
C ALA A 87 -20.69 3.12 5.24
N THR A 88 -21.82 2.42 5.11
CA THR A 88 -21.86 1.21 4.29
C THR A 88 -22.14 1.63 2.86
N VAL A 89 -21.21 1.38 1.96
CA VAL A 89 -21.36 1.65 0.52
C VAL A 89 -21.64 0.34 -0.20
N THR A 90 -22.66 0.33 -1.05
CA THR A 90 -22.97 -0.83 -1.92
C THR A 90 -22.40 -0.56 -3.31
N THR A 91 -21.67 -1.54 -3.84
CA THR A 91 -20.95 -1.50 -5.11
C THR A 91 -21.46 -2.59 -6.06
N ALA A 92 -20.90 -2.66 -7.27
CA ALA A 92 -21.20 -3.73 -8.22
C ALA A 92 -20.80 -5.13 -7.71
N TRP A 93 -19.78 -5.24 -6.84
CA TRP A 93 -19.24 -6.53 -6.38
C TRP A 93 -19.57 -6.88 -4.93
N GLY A 94 -20.16 -5.96 -4.16
CA GLY A 94 -20.44 -6.18 -2.75
C GLY A 94 -20.56 -4.90 -1.93
N THR A 95 -20.25 -4.98 -0.64
CA THR A 95 -20.39 -3.85 0.30
C THR A 95 -19.08 -3.47 0.96
N ILE A 96 -18.83 -2.17 1.05
CA ILE A 96 -17.68 -1.59 1.75
C ILE A 96 -18.16 -1.01 3.08
N THR A 97 -17.44 -1.28 4.16
CA THR A 97 -17.68 -0.73 5.49
C THR A 97 -16.38 -0.20 6.11
N GLY A 98 -16.47 0.47 7.26
CA GLY A 98 -15.30 1.03 7.96
C GLY A 98 -15.06 2.49 7.57
N ALA A 99 -13.83 2.81 7.14
CA ALA A 99 -13.34 4.15 6.83
C ALA A 99 -13.62 4.60 5.37
N CYS A 100 -14.64 4.03 4.74
CA CYS A 100 -15.08 4.44 3.41
C CYS A 100 -15.65 5.88 3.46
N GLY A 101 -15.08 6.81 2.68
CA GLY A 101 -15.44 8.23 2.70
C GLY A 101 -14.72 9.05 3.77
N ALA A 102 -13.72 8.49 4.44
CA ALA A 102 -12.94 9.19 5.47
C ALA A 102 -11.69 9.90 4.90
N LEU A 103 -11.25 9.57 3.68
CA LEU A 103 -9.99 10.10 3.16
C LEU A 103 -10.08 11.61 2.94
N ALA A 104 -11.18 12.10 2.37
CA ALA A 104 -11.39 13.53 2.12
C ALA A 104 -11.16 14.38 3.39
N SER A 105 -11.71 13.97 4.54
CA SER A 105 -11.50 14.67 5.81
C SER A 105 -10.06 14.64 6.32
N GLU A 106 -9.30 13.60 5.95
CA GLU A 106 -7.91 13.43 6.36
C GLU A 106 -6.92 14.19 5.48
N LEU A 107 -7.31 14.64 4.28
CA LEU A 107 -6.42 15.38 3.38
C LEU A 107 -5.98 16.73 3.95
N ALA A 108 -6.83 17.37 4.76
CA ALA A 108 -6.53 18.65 5.41
C ALA A 108 -5.71 18.50 6.70
N SER A 109 -5.67 17.31 7.29
CA SER A 109 -4.89 17.03 8.49
C SER A 109 -3.40 17.01 8.16
N THR A 110 -2.55 17.54 9.04
CA THR A 110 -1.08 17.40 8.92
C THR A 110 -0.55 16.20 9.70
N GLN A 111 -1.44 15.40 10.30
CA GLN A 111 -1.08 14.23 11.07
C GLN A 111 -1.18 12.98 10.21
N PRO A 112 -0.24 12.04 10.36
CA PRO A 112 -0.36 10.73 9.74
C PRO A 112 -1.50 9.93 10.38
N THR A 113 -2.31 9.26 9.57
CA THR A 113 -3.48 8.52 10.03
C THR A 113 -3.48 7.07 9.57
N PHE A 114 -4.21 6.23 10.31
CA PHE A 114 -4.36 4.81 10.01
C PHE A 114 -5.86 4.50 9.90
N LEU A 115 -6.31 4.26 8.68
CA LEU A 115 -7.70 3.98 8.34
C LEU A 115 -7.89 2.50 8.06
N VAL A 116 -9.07 1.98 8.38
CA VAL A 116 -9.42 0.57 8.16
C VAL A 116 -10.78 0.49 7.47
N SER A 117 -10.82 -0.25 6.36
CA SER A 117 -12.05 -0.60 5.66
C SER A 117 -12.16 -2.11 5.50
N GLU A 118 -13.38 -2.59 5.30
CA GLU A 118 -13.65 -3.98 4.91
C GLU A 118 -14.43 -3.96 3.61
N TYR A 119 -13.98 -4.71 2.62
CA TYR A 119 -14.69 -4.92 1.38
C TYR A 119 -15.21 -6.36 1.35
N ASN A 120 -16.51 -6.49 1.58
CA ASN A 120 -17.24 -7.75 1.59
C ASN A 120 -17.83 -8.01 0.20
N PHE A 121 -17.22 -8.91 -0.55
CA PHE A 121 -17.69 -9.30 -1.88
C PHE A 121 -18.92 -10.20 -1.76
N SER A 122 -19.96 -9.92 -2.55
CA SER A 122 -21.23 -10.68 -2.54
C SER A 122 -21.22 -11.89 -3.46
N ASP A 123 -20.38 -11.88 -4.49
CA ASP A 123 -20.17 -12.98 -5.43
C ASP A 123 -18.68 -13.00 -5.82
N ALA A 124 -17.95 -14.07 -5.49
CA ALA A 124 -16.58 -14.26 -5.97
C ALA A 124 -16.51 -15.09 -7.25
N CYS A 125 -17.63 -15.31 -7.95
CA CYS A 125 -17.54 -15.63 -9.37
C CYS A 125 -16.77 -14.51 -10.10
N ALA A 126 -16.10 -14.89 -11.19
CA ALA A 126 -15.06 -14.12 -11.86
C ALA A 126 -15.30 -12.59 -11.86
N PHE A 127 -14.26 -11.84 -11.51
CA PHE A 127 -14.23 -10.38 -11.62
C PHE A 127 -14.85 -9.90 -12.93
N ASP A 128 -15.92 -9.13 -12.85
CA ASP A 128 -16.52 -8.46 -14.01
C ASP A 128 -16.00 -7.01 -14.11
N PRO A 129 -15.16 -6.69 -15.11
CA PRO A 129 -14.67 -5.33 -15.30
C PRO A 129 -15.76 -4.35 -15.75
N SER A 130 -16.96 -4.81 -16.13
CA SER A 130 -18.06 -3.92 -16.52
C SER A 130 -18.56 -3.03 -15.38
N GLY A 131 -18.30 -3.41 -14.13
CA GLY A 131 -18.60 -2.62 -12.94
C GLY A 131 -17.59 -1.51 -12.65
N LEU A 132 -16.46 -1.44 -13.37
CA LEU A 132 -15.39 -0.48 -13.09
C LEU A 132 -15.77 0.94 -13.52
N ALA A 133 -15.44 1.90 -12.67
CA ALA A 133 -15.43 3.31 -13.02
C ALA A 133 -14.42 3.59 -14.15
N SER A 134 -14.58 4.72 -14.84
CA SER A 134 -13.79 5.03 -16.06
C SER A 134 -12.28 4.98 -15.84
N GLY A 135 -11.78 5.45 -14.70
CA GLY A 135 -10.35 5.45 -14.35
C GLY A 135 -9.80 4.03 -14.13
N PRO A 136 -10.35 3.27 -13.17
CA PRO A 136 -10.03 1.86 -12.95
C PRO A 136 -10.15 1.00 -14.23
N ASN A 137 -11.21 1.19 -15.03
CA ASN A 137 -11.40 0.44 -16.28
C ASN A 137 -10.28 0.74 -17.29
N LYS A 138 -9.91 2.02 -17.45
CA LYS A 138 -8.79 2.39 -18.32
C LYS A 138 -7.47 1.76 -17.85
N ARG A 139 -7.25 1.64 -16.53
CA ARG A 139 -6.07 0.97 -15.98
C ARG A 139 -6.11 -0.55 -16.22
N TYR A 140 -7.29 -1.14 -16.16
CA TYR A 140 -7.53 -2.56 -16.44
C TYR A 140 -7.30 -2.91 -17.92
N GLU A 141 -7.78 -2.08 -18.84
CA GLU A 141 -7.64 -2.28 -20.29
C GLU A 141 -6.26 -1.91 -20.83
N GLY A 142 -5.53 -1.03 -20.14
CA GLY A 142 -4.24 -0.50 -20.59
C GLY A 142 -3.07 -1.49 -20.48
N ASP A 143 -1.97 -1.16 -21.16
CA ASP A 143 -0.74 -1.94 -21.14
C ASP A 143 -0.18 -2.04 -19.71
N ASN A 144 -0.31 -3.21 -19.10
CA ASN A 144 0.36 -3.48 -17.83
C ASN A 144 1.88 -3.40 -18.05
N ALA A 145 2.59 -2.71 -17.16
CA ALA A 145 4.06 -2.62 -17.21
C ALA A 145 4.77 -3.95 -16.89
N GLY A 146 4.00 -5.04 -16.79
CA GLY A 146 4.40 -6.31 -16.18
C GLY A 146 4.15 -6.29 -14.67
N GLY A 147 4.03 -7.49 -14.08
CA GLY A 147 3.94 -7.66 -12.63
C GLY A 147 2.57 -8.11 -12.11
N SER A 148 2.57 -8.59 -10.87
CA SER A 148 1.42 -9.22 -10.19
C SER A 148 0.58 -8.25 -9.35
N SER A 149 0.48 -6.98 -9.77
CA SER A 149 -0.17 -5.91 -8.99
C SER A 149 -1.39 -5.29 -9.67
N LEU A 150 -1.75 -5.76 -10.87
CA LEU A 150 -2.81 -5.14 -11.68
C LEU A 150 -4.13 -5.09 -10.91
N CYS A 151 -4.55 -6.21 -10.33
CA CYS A 151 -5.81 -6.33 -9.62
C CYS A 151 -5.85 -5.43 -8.38
N SER A 152 -4.76 -5.43 -7.60
CA SER A 152 -4.65 -4.56 -6.42
C SER A 152 -4.68 -3.07 -6.75
N GLU A 153 -4.09 -2.67 -7.87
CA GLU A 153 -4.09 -1.28 -8.31
C GLU A 153 -5.48 -0.86 -8.82
N VAL A 154 -6.07 -1.65 -9.73
CA VAL A 154 -7.41 -1.41 -10.28
C VAL A 154 -8.45 -1.36 -9.17
N MET A 155 -8.45 -2.31 -8.24
CA MET A 155 -9.41 -2.31 -7.15
C MET A 155 -9.12 -1.25 -6.10
N SER A 156 -7.87 -0.81 -5.94
CA SER A 156 -7.53 0.37 -5.12
C SER A 156 -8.14 1.64 -5.71
N MET A 157 -8.00 1.84 -7.03
CA MET A 157 -8.62 2.96 -7.74
C MET A 157 -10.15 2.91 -7.64
N GLN A 158 -10.74 1.70 -7.80
CA GLN A 158 -12.19 1.52 -7.71
C GLN A 158 -12.71 1.80 -6.31
N LEU A 159 -12.01 1.34 -5.27
CA LEU A 159 -12.38 1.59 -3.88
C LEU A 159 -12.40 3.09 -3.57
N LEU A 160 -11.44 3.86 -4.08
CA LEU A 160 -11.44 5.32 -3.96
C LEU A 160 -12.61 5.98 -4.69
N ALA A 161 -12.95 5.50 -5.89
CA ALA A 161 -14.09 6.01 -6.64
C ALA A 161 -15.42 5.74 -5.90
N ASP A 162 -15.57 4.57 -5.30
CA ASP A 162 -16.78 4.19 -4.56
C ASP A 162 -16.88 4.90 -3.20
N CYS A 163 -15.76 5.13 -2.52
CA CYS A 163 -15.75 5.68 -1.15
C CYS A 163 -15.68 7.20 -1.09
N ASP A 164 -14.87 7.83 -1.94
CA ASP A 164 -14.51 9.23 -1.84
C ASP A 164 -14.73 9.97 -3.17
N GLU A 165 -15.58 9.40 -4.06
CA GLU A 165 -15.91 9.93 -5.38
C GLU A 165 -14.66 10.29 -6.23
N ALA A 166 -13.56 9.59 -5.97
CA ALA A 166 -12.28 9.94 -6.55
C ALA A 166 -12.24 9.71 -8.06
N SER A 167 -11.55 10.60 -8.78
CA SER A 167 -11.21 10.39 -10.18
C SER A 167 -9.72 10.08 -10.36
N ILE A 168 -9.35 9.33 -11.39
CA ILE A 168 -7.93 9.01 -11.65
C ILE A 168 -7.33 10.09 -12.53
N TYR A 169 -6.39 10.84 -11.95
CA TYR A 169 -5.69 11.94 -12.63
C TYR A 169 -4.56 11.40 -13.52
N LYS A 170 -3.67 10.57 -12.96
CA LYS A 170 -2.51 10.01 -13.67
C LYS A 170 -2.14 8.63 -13.12
N THR A 171 -1.69 7.72 -13.98
CA THR A 171 -1.10 6.43 -13.58
C THR A 171 0.43 6.53 -13.51
N GLU A 172 1.10 5.55 -12.90
CA GLU A 172 2.57 5.48 -12.67
C GLU A 172 3.42 6.07 -13.81
N LYS A 173 3.23 5.58 -15.04
CA LYS A 173 4.00 5.99 -16.24
C LYS A 173 3.76 7.44 -16.69
N GLN A 174 2.71 8.09 -16.21
CA GLN A 174 2.31 9.45 -16.58
C GLN A 174 2.77 10.49 -15.56
N ILE A 175 3.15 10.06 -14.35
CA ILE A 175 3.61 10.93 -13.28
C ILE A 175 5.03 11.41 -13.61
N ALA A 176 5.24 12.72 -13.54
CA ALA A 176 6.51 13.34 -13.83
C ALA A 176 7.36 13.45 -12.56
N TYR A 177 8.53 12.82 -12.58
CA TYR A 177 9.55 12.92 -11.52
C TYR A 177 10.77 13.72 -11.95
N THR A 178 11.45 14.33 -10.99
CA THR A 178 12.70 15.08 -11.20
C THR A 178 13.89 14.18 -11.55
N SER A 179 13.85 12.90 -11.17
CA SER A 179 14.81 11.87 -11.58
C SER A 179 14.10 10.62 -12.11
N CYS A 180 14.77 9.86 -12.98
CA CYS A 180 14.27 8.58 -13.50
C CYS A 180 14.65 7.38 -12.61
N GLN A 181 15.19 7.63 -11.42
CA GLN A 181 15.72 6.62 -10.50
C GLN A 181 15.07 6.74 -9.13
N GLY A 182 14.77 5.59 -8.52
CA GLY A 182 14.21 5.46 -7.17
C GLY A 182 12.77 4.99 -7.15
N ALA A 183 12.14 5.04 -5.98
CA ALA A 183 10.74 4.72 -5.82
C ALA A 183 9.82 5.68 -6.61
N ILE A 184 8.73 5.12 -7.12
CA ILE A 184 7.66 5.82 -7.82
C ILE A 184 6.31 5.46 -7.16
N THR A 185 5.30 6.27 -7.43
CA THR A 185 3.94 6.14 -6.91
C THR A 185 3.07 5.47 -7.96
N ASP A 186 2.14 4.61 -7.55
CA ASP A 186 1.37 3.78 -8.49
C ASP A 186 0.38 4.64 -9.30
N TYR A 187 -0.27 5.62 -8.67
CA TYR A 187 -1.13 6.59 -9.37
C TYR A 187 -1.39 7.86 -8.54
N ILE A 188 -1.98 8.86 -9.20
CA ILE A 188 -2.54 10.07 -8.59
C ILE A 188 -4.05 10.03 -8.79
N ALA A 189 -4.78 10.16 -7.70
CA ALA A 189 -6.21 10.39 -7.69
C ALA A 189 -6.51 11.87 -7.40
N GLU A 190 -7.70 12.32 -7.76
CA GLU A 190 -8.25 13.60 -7.38
C GLU A 190 -9.48 13.35 -6.50
N ILE A 191 -9.47 13.92 -5.30
CA ILE A 191 -10.55 13.86 -4.29
C ILE A 191 -10.81 15.29 -3.87
N ASP A 192 -12.05 15.79 -4.00
CA ASP A 192 -12.43 17.17 -3.69
C ASP A 192 -11.46 18.23 -4.28
N ASP A 193 -11.16 18.09 -5.58
CA ASP A 193 -10.21 18.93 -6.32
C ASP A 193 -8.76 18.93 -5.76
N GLN A 194 -8.42 18.00 -4.87
CA GLN A 194 -7.07 17.81 -4.34
C GLN A 194 -6.40 16.58 -4.95
N LEU A 195 -5.17 16.76 -5.45
CA LEU A 195 -4.35 15.65 -5.91
C LEU A 195 -3.82 14.84 -4.72
N VAL A 196 -3.99 13.53 -4.78
CA VAL A 196 -3.55 12.56 -3.78
C VAL A 196 -2.71 11.50 -4.47
N GLY A 197 -1.46 11.32 -4.03
CA GLY A 197 -0.62 10.26 -4.54
C GLY A 197 -0.93 8.96 -3.80
N VAL A 198 -1.02 7.85 -4.53
CA VAL A 198 -1.43 6.56 -3.96
C VAL A 198 -0.42 5.48 -4.32
N SER A 199 0.12 4.84 -3.29
CA SER A 199 0.91 3.63 -3.41
C SER A 199 0.13 2.42 -2.90
N VAL A 200 0.21 1.30 -3.61
CA VAL A 200 -0.56 0.09 -3.32
C VAL A 200 0.38 -1.06 -2.94
N THR A 201 -0.03 -1.83 -1.94
CA THR A 201 0.65 -3.05 -1.56
C THR A 201 -0.32 -4.07 -0.98
N ARG A 202 0.18 -5.27 -0.70
CA ARG A 202 -0.54 -6.33 -0.01
C ARG A 202 0.21 -6.70 1.26
N ALA A 203 -0.52 -6.86 2.36
CA ALA A 203 -0.05 -7.61 3.52
C ALA A 203 -0.44 -9.08 3.28
N TYR A 204 0.53 -9.87 2.84
CA TYR A 204 0.34 -11.26 2.41
C TYR A 204 1.60 -12.09 2.72
N LYS A 205 1.42 -13.30 3.27
CA LYS A 205 2.50 -14.24 3.61
C LYS A 205 2.31 -15.60 2.94
N GLY A 206 1.88 -15.60 1.69
CA GLY A 206 1.77 -16.83 0.91
C GLY A 206 0.75 -17.83 1.48
N PRO A 207 0.70 -19.05 0.91
CA PRO A 207 0.02 -20.20 1.49
C PRO A 207 0.87 -20.91 2.57
N SER A 208 2.00 -20.34 3.00
CA SER A 208 2.85 -21.00 4.00
C SER A 208 2.15 -21.03 5.36
N ILE A 209 2.54 -22.00 6.19
CA ILE A 209 2.05 -22.15 7.57
C ILE A 209 2.58 -21.06 8.52
N ASP A 210 3.30 -20.06 8.00
CA ASP A 210 3.96 -19.07 8.82
C ASP A 210 2.95 -18.08 9.38
N VAL A 211 3.04 -17.85 10.69
CA VAL A 211 2.25 -16.81 11.36
C VAL A 211 2.76 -15.45 10.87
N TYR A 212 1.83 -14.60 10.41
CA TYR A 212 2.13 -13.19 10.16
C TYR A 212 2.29 -12.49 11.51
N SER A 213 3.42 -11.84 11.71
CA SER A 213 3.83 -11.24 12.97
C SER A 213 3.84 -9.71 12.89
N VAL A 214 4.01 -9.05 14.05
CA VAL A 214 4.27 -7.60 14.08
C VAL A 214 5.55 -7.26 13.33
N GLN A 215 6.59 -8.12 13.37
CA GLN A 215 7.82 -7.88 12.64
C GLN A 215 7.61 -7.91 11.12
N ASP A 216 6.82 -8.86 10.61
CA ASP A 216 6.47 -8.91 9.18
C ASP A 216 5.75 -7.61 8.74
N ALA A 217 4.85 -7.10 9.59
CA ALA A 217 4.17 -5.83 9.38
C ALA A 217 5.12 -4.64 9.43
N THR A 218 6.07 -4.61 10.38
CA THR A 218 7.10 -3.58 10.47
C THR A 218 7.95 -3.54 9.21
N ASP A 219 8.50 -4.69 8.78
CA ASP A 219 9.35 -4.78 7.59
C ASP A 219 8.62 -4.31 6.33
N LEU A 220 7.34 -4.69 6.18
CA LEU A 220 6.48 -4.24 5.09
C LEU A 220 6.31 -2.72 5.11
N LEU A 221 5.91 -2.16 6.26
CA LEU A 221 5.61 -0.73 6.39
C LEU A 221 6.88 0.11 6.23
N GLU A 222 8.00 -0.27 6.83
CA GLU A 222 9.26 0.47 6.72
C GLU A 222 9.71 0.59 5.27
N LYS A 223 9.71 -0.54 4.54
CA LYS A 223 10.06 -0.57 3.12
C LYS A 223 9.12 0.31 2.29
N LYS A 224 7.81 0.20 2.52
CA LYS A 224 6.80 0.88 1.69
C LYS A 224 6.73 2.39 1.97
N LEU A 225 6.83 2.79 3.24
CA LEU A 225 6.82 4.19 3.64
C LEU A 225 8.11 4.90 3.24
N ALA A 226 9.26 4.21 3.26
CA ALA A 226 10.50 4.78 2.71
C ALA A 226 10.33 5.12 1.21
N GLY A 227 9.73 4.23 0.43
CA GLY A 227 9.45 4.47 -0.99
C GLY A 227 8.40 5.58 -1.22
N VAL A 228 7.37 5.65 -0.37
CA VAL A 228 6.40 6.76 -0.37
C VAL A 228 7.08 8.11 -0.12
N ASN A 229 7.94 8.20 0.88
CA ASN A 229 8.65 9.44 1.22
C ASN A 229 9.62 9.84 0.09
N GLU A 230 10.33 8.85 -0.47
CA GLU A 230 11.24 9.08 -1.59
C GLU A 230 10.49 9.62 -2.82
N SER A 231 9.42 8.94 -3.26
CA SER A 231 8.62 9.35 -4.43
C SER A 231 7.97 10.72 -4.24
N SER A 232 7.43 11.00 -3.05
CA SER A 232 6.86 12.30 -2.68
C SER A 232 7.87 13.45 -2.75
N SER A 233 9.15 13.19 -2.44
CA SER A 233 10.21 14.20 -2.53
C SER A 233 10.64 14.51 -3.96
N LYS A 234 10.41 13.57 -4.90
CA LYS A 234 10.92 13.63 -6.28
C LYS A 234 9.90 14.08 -7.31
N VAL A 235 8.60 14.03 -7.01
CA VAL A 235 7.56 14.43 -7.97
C VAL A 235 7.72 15.89 -8.40
N LYS A 236 7.54 16.16 -9.70
CA LYS A 236 7.64 17.53 -10.23
C LYS A 236 6.46 18.39 -9.75
N PRO A 237 6.63 19.72 -9.69
CA PRO A 237 5.57 20.64 -9.27
C PRO A 237 4.23 20.49 -10.02
N SER A 238 4.24 20.08 -11.29
CA SER A 238 3.02 19.90 -12.09
C SER A 238 2.13 18.74 -11.64
N ASP A 239 2.71 17.76 -10.95
CA ASP A 239 2.05 16.53 -10.51
C ASP A 239 2.12 16.38 -8.99
N LYS A 240 2.44 17.47 -8.28
CA LYS A 240 2.61 17.46 -6.84
C LYS A 240 1.24 17.23 -6.19
N TRP A 241 1.12 16.10 -5.50
CA TRP A 241 -0.03 15.83 -4.64
C TRP A 241 0.09 16.56 -3.30
N LEU A 242 -1.06 16.81 -2.70
CA LEU A 242 -1.20 17.36 -1.36
C LEU A 242 -0.74 16.36 -0.30
N LYS A 243 -1.18 15.10 -0.42
CA LYS A 243 -0.96 14.04 0.57
C LYS A 243 -0.74 12.69 -0.09
N GLN A 244 -0.04 11.77 0.60
CA GLN A 244 0.14 10.40 0.12
C GLN A 244 -0.75 9.42 0.91
N VAL A 245 -1.33 8.47 0.19
CA VAL A 245 -1.94 7.26 0.75
C VAL A 245 -1.07 6.04 0.45
N LEU A 246 -0.77 5.24 1.46
CA LEU A 246 -0.33 3.85 1.30
C LEU A 246 -1.54 2.94 1.53
N HIS A 247 -2.11 2.42 0.44
CA HIS A 247 -3.21 1.47 0.49
C HIS A 247 -2.69 0.03 0.58
N ILE A 248 -3.12 -0.70 1.62
CA ILE A 248 -2.71 -2.07 1.92
C ILE A 248 -3.93 -2.99 1.85
N TRP A 249 -3.90 -3.93 0.91
CA TRP A 249 -4.87 -5.03 0.87
C TRP A 249 -4.45 -6.17 1.81
N THR A 250 -5.39 -6.80 2.49
CA THR A 250 -5.16 -8.05 3.23
C THR A 250 -6.36 -8.99 3.18
N LEU A 251 -6.12 -10.30 3.25
CA LEU A 251 -7.17 -11.33 3.36
C LEU A 251 -7.57 -11.62 4.82
N ARG A 252 -6.86 -11.01 5.77
CA ARG A 252 -6.82 -11.47 7.16
C ARG A 252 -7.12 -10.31 8.09
N LYS A 253 -8.34 -10.28 8.60
CA LYS A 253 -8.79 -9.28 9.58
C LYS A 253 -7.94 -9.28 10.85
N ASP A 254 -7.45 -10.45 11.25
CA ASP A 254 -6.54 -10.64 12.38
C ASP A 254 -5.15 -10.01 12.18
N TRP A 255 -4.78 -9.60 10.96
CA TRP A 255 -3.51 -8.92 10.71
C TRP A 255 -3.61 -7.39 10.81
N VAL A 256 -4.83 -6.83 10.80
CA VAL A 256 -5.04 -5.39 10.93
C VAL A 256 -4.48 -4.85 12.27
N PRO A 257 -4.72 -5.49 13.42
CA PRO A 257 -4.09 -5.06 14.68
C PRO A 257 -2.56 -5.13 14.64
N LEU A 258 -1.98 -6.13 13.96
CA LEU A 258 -0.53 -6.27 13.83
C LEU A 258 0.08 -5.14 12.99
N LEU A 259 -0.57 -4.78 11.87
CA LEU A 259 -0.22 -3.62 11.05
C LEU A 259 -0.34 -2.32 11.85
N LYS A 260 -1.40 -2.17 12.64
CA LYS A 260 -1.60 -0.97 13.46
C LYS A 260 -0.54 -0.82 14.55
N VAL A 261 -0.19 -1.91 15.25
CA VAL A 261 0.88 -1.92 16.26
C VAL A 261 2.23 -1.60 15.60
N ALA A 262 2.54 -2.24 14.48
CA ALA A 262 3.76 -1.96 13.74
C ALA A 262 3.84 -0.47 13.35
N TRP A 263 2.77 0.07 12.73
CA TRP A 263 2.66 1.48 12.38
C TRP A 263 2.87 2.44 13.56
N GLN A 264 2.23 2.16 14.70
CA GLN A 264 2.35 2.99 15.91
C GLN A 264 3.78 3.04 16.47
N ASN A 265 4.54 1.96 16.26
CA ASN A 265 5.93 1.85 16.71
C ASN A 265 6.94 2.44 15.72
N LEU A 266 6.53 2.85 14.52
CA LEU A 266 7.42 3.47 13.54
C LEU A 266 7.78 4.91 13.95
N ASP A 267 9.02 5.28 13.58
CA ASP A 267 9.51 6.64 13.72
C ASP A 267 8.60 7.66 13.02
N ALA A 268 8.38 8.80 13.67
CA ALA A 268 7.47 9.84 13.17
C ALA A 268 7.92 10.40 11.80
N LYS A 269 9.22 10.46 11.52
CA LYS A 269 9.75 10.89 10.22
C LYS A 269 9.41 9.89 9.12
N LEU A 270 9.39 8.60 9.44
CA LEU A 270 9.04 7.56 8.48
C LEU A 270 7.54 7.55 8.16
N ARG A 271 6.69 7.73 9.19
CA ARG A 271 5.23 7.92 8.99
C ARG A 271 4.93 9.15 8.14
N GLY A 272 5.68 10.23 8.34
CA GLY A 272 5.57 11.45 7.56
C GLY A 272 4.16 12.02 7.57
N ASP A 273 3.76 12.63 6.45
CA ASP A 273 2.38 13.09 6.22
C ASP A 273 1.63 12.09 5.34
N THR A 274 1.60 10.83 5.78
CA THR A 274 1.03 9.70 5.03
C THR A 274 -0.21 9.17 5.73
N ILE A 275 -1.23 8.85 4.94
CA ILE A 275 -2.37 8.04 5.38
C ILE A 275 -2.06 6.57 5.05
N VAL A 276 -2.05 5.70 6.06
CA VAL A 276 -2.07 4.25 5.82
C VAL A 276 -3.51 3.80 5.82
N TRP A 277 -3.98 3.30 4.69
CA TRP A 277 -5.33 2.77 4.55
C TRP A 277 -5.24 1.26 4.37
N VAL A 278 -5.80 0.50 5.31
CA VAL A 278 -5.84 -0.96 5.24
C VAL A 278 -7.23 -1.42 4.87
N THR A 279 -7.35 -2.19 3.80
CA THR A 279 -8.62 -2.78 3.38
C THR A 279 -8.56 -4.30 3.48
N VAL A 280 -9.49 -4.86 4.26
CA VAL A 280 -9.67 -6.31 4.37
C VAL A 280 -10.58 -6.77 3.24
N GLU A 281 -10.05 -7.58 2.34
CA GLU A 281 -10.81 -8.31 1.32
C GLU A 281 -11.50 -9.51 2.01
N GLN A 282 -12.83 -9.54 1.97
CA GLN A 282 -13.65 -10.62 2.50
C GLN A 282 -14.51 -11.23 1.41
N HIS A 283 -14.60 -12.56 1.45
CA HIS A 283 -15.38 -13.37 0.53
C HIS A 283 -16.29 -14.32 1.30
N PRO A 284 -17.41 -14.75 0.72
CA PRO A 284 -18.19 -15.85 1.26
C PRO A 284 -17.32 -17.11 1.38
N ASP A 285 -17.60 -17.94 2.38
CA ASP A 285 -16.79 -19.11 2.72
C ASP A 285 -16.52 -20.01 1.50
N GLY A 286 -15.26 -20.46 1.36
CA GLY A 286 -14.83 -21.39 0.31
C GLY A 286 -14.55 -20.74 -1.06
N GLN A 287 -14.66 -19.42 -1.17
CA GLN A 287 -14.41 -18.70 -2.42
C GLN A 287 -12.96 -18.20 -2.54
N THR A 288 -12.47 -18.07 -3.78
CA THR A 288 -11.08 -17.68 -4.05
C THR A 288 -10.95 -16.16 -4.07
N PRO A 289 -10.08 -15.56 -3.25
CA PRO A 289 -9.83 -14.14 -3.31
C PRO A 289 -9.12 -13.75 -4.61
N TRP A 290 -9.29 -12.51 -5.01
CA TRP A 290 -8.89 -12.00 -6.32
C TRP A 290 -7.86 -10.89 -6.17
N ILE A 291 -7.98 -10.03 -5.18
CA ILE A 291 -7.10 -8.86 -5.08
C ILE A 291 -5.74 -9.27 -4.56
N VAL A 292 -5.69 -9.95 -3.42
CA VAL A 292 -4.42 -10.36 -2.83
C VAL A 292 -3.67 -11.37 -3.69
N PRO A 293 -4.30 -12.41 -4.27
CA PRO A 293 -3.63 -13.35 -5.17
C PRO A 293 -3.51 -12.87 -6.63
N ASP A 294 -3.96 -11.65 -6.95
CA ASP A 294 -3.93 -11.02 -8.28
C ASP A 294 -4.62 -11.83 -9.40
N GLN A 295 -5.90 -12.18 -9.17
CA GLN A 295 -6.72 -13.02 -10.05
C GLN A 295 -7.82 -12.24 -10.81
N CYS A 296 -7.69 -10.93 -11.04
CA CYS A 296 -8.64 -10.11 -11.82
C CYS A 296 -8.73 -10.49 -13.33
N GLY A 297 -8.42 -11.73 -13.71
CA GLY A 297 -8.34 -12.18 -15.10
C GLY A 297 -6.97 -11.89 -15.70
N LEU A 298 -6.01 -12.80 -15.45
CA LEU A 298 -4.92 -13.00 -16.40
C LEU A 298 -5.58 -13.35 -17.74
N LYS A 299 -5.59 -12.39 -18.68
CA LYS A 299 -5.93 -12.67 -20.08
C LYS A 299 -4.96 -13.69 -20.66
#